data_AF-A0A7C7EL75-F1
#
_entry.id   AF-A0A7C7EL75-F1
#
_cell.length_a   1.000
_cell.length_b   1.000
_cell.length_c   1.000
_cell.angle_alpha   90.00
_cell.angle_beta   90.00
_cell.angle_gamma   90.00
#
_symmetry.space_group_name_H-M   'P 1'
#
loop_
_entity.id
_entity.type
_entity.pdbx_description
1 polymer ?
#
loop_
_entity_poly.entity_id
_entity_poly.type
_entity_poly.pdbx_seq_one_letter_code
_entity_poly.pdbx_strand_id
1 'polypeptide(L)'
;METKNTFLDTYKKKVDEQKTEDTVKVPAAVSEQQNTATPEKSGLVKPKNIGAERPPSVPAKSKKTAAIAVGSVVLICIIVALFLLLNRGISMINLVGWTENDAQLWARSNGIILQVEEEYNDEYEEGRVVSQSIAEGIPVKKGDFVRIVVSLGHDLSVTLPIPDFMSMTKKEIDDWAAENFMTKVRITTEFSDTVEAGKVIRYEINDDRVVNEVRRDSPIYIIISKGPEDKEAATIEIPNFKIMSIAECYSFAEENGLVLTIEEEYDDFAPKGSIISQSVKAEEKVPVGTEIILVVSKGKMIAVPDFSKYPKDMAAAVAGELGIPITISERYSSLPAGSFISQSIKAGTIYESGQMVELSYSIDNRITLPSFVGQTKDAIEMWAKELNSKGASIKIKSTNTSSNTAPGTILTQDKSNTLIAINATINITVSSGKIVYVPDFVAPAGSGYDVAITREEAIAMCEALNIVPIFVAESKAGRLPGEVWSQSISAGKEINEGSTITLKYNPANVQVTVPDFTNMTKEEILANNYHKSFDIKFVVGAEYQEGMDDKVYEQSLQTGTKVAAGTVITLTIGPKQVAAPEF
;
A
#
# COMPACT_ATOMS: atom_id res chain seq x y z
N MET A 1 16.08 1.33 10.49
CA MET A 1 14.96 2.20 10.08
C MET A 1 13.74 1.32 9.96
N GLU A 2 12.75 1.58 10.82
CA GLU A 2 11.42 1.00 10.74
C GLU A 2 10.70 1.54 9.50
N THR A 3 9.98 0.69 8.77
CA THR A 3 8.89 1.13 7.90
C THR A 3 7.68 0.27 8.15
N LYS A 4 6.72 0.93 8.82
CA LYS A 4 5.38 0.46 9.16
C LYS A 4 4.59 0.16 7.89
N ASN A 5 3.90 -0.97 7.88
CA ASN A 5 3.05 -1.41 6.77
C ASN A 5 1.60 -0.99 7.06
N THR A 6 1.16 0.11 6.45
CA THR A 6 -0.09 0.85 6.69
C THR A 6 -1.38 0.16 6.20
N PHE A 7 -1.32 -1.12 5.82
CA PHE A 7 -2.48 -1.85 5.30
C PHE A 7 -3.20 -2.71 6.37
N LEU A 8 -2.49 -3.12 7.43
CA LEU A 8 -3.04 -3.97 8.49
C LEU A 8 -3.80 -3.20 9.58
N ASP A 9 -3.54 -1.90 9.74
CA ASP A 9 -4.21 -1.07 10.75
C ASP A 9 -5.61 -0.59 10.31
N THR A 10 -5.88 -0.59 9.00
CA THR A 10 -7.15 -0.08 8.45
C THR A 10 -8.28 -1.11 8.49
N TYR A 11 -7.96 -2.41 8.59
CA TYR A 11 -8.97 -3.48 8.65
C TYR A 11 -9.50 -3.73 10.08
N LYS A 12 -8.76 -3.33 11.12
CA LYS A 12 -9.20 -3.44 12.52
C LYS A 12 -10.00 -2.23 13.02
N LYS A 13 -10.03 -1.12 12.29
CA LYS A 13 -10.72 0.11 12.72
C LYS A 13 -12.17 0.24 12.24
N LYS A 14 -12.71 -0.73 11.49
CA LYS A 14 -14.11 -0.72 11.03
C LYS A 14 -15.05 -1.71 11.75
N VAL A 15 -14.55 -2.43 12.76
CA VAL A 15 -15.35 -3.40 13.52
C VAL A 15 -15.69 -2.90 14.95
N ASP A 16 -15.07 -1.81 15.42
CA ASP A 16 -15.25 -1.31 16.79
C ASP A 16 -15.97 0.06 16.91
N GLU A 17 -16.46 0.65 15.82
CA GLU A 17 -17.15 1.97 15.85
C GLU A 17 -18.67 1.92 15.57
N GLN A 18 -19.31 0.76 15.68
CA GLN A 18 -20.78 0.66 15.71
C GLN A 18 -21.28 -0.16 16.90
N LYS A 19 -21.10 0.40 18.10
CA LYS A 19 -21.92 0.08 19.28
C LYS A 19 -21.90 1.28 20.24
N THR A 20 -23.06 1.55 20.85
CA THR A 20 -23.46 2.67 21.76
C THR A 20 -23.93 3.92 21.01
N GLU A 21 -25.12 4.51 21.22
CA GLU A 21 -26.29 4.33 22.11
C GLU A 21 -27.48 4.91 21.30
N ASP A 22 -28.69 4.34 21.33
CA ASP A 22 -29.72 4.86 22.23
C ASP A 22 -30.84 3.83 22.51
N THR A 23 -31.05 3.66 23.81
CA THR A 23 -32.20 3.08 24.52
C THR A 23 -33.54 3.70 24.10
N VAL A 24 -34.65 2.95 24.11
CA VAL A 24 -35.68 2.96 25.18
C VAL A 24 -36.62 1.73 25.06
N LYS A 25 -37.07 1.27 26.23
CA LYS A 25 -37.77 0.03 26.64
C LYS A 25 -39.24 -0.15 26.15
N VAL A 26 -39.61 -1.40 25.78
CA VAL A 26 -40.64 -2.35 26.33
C VAL A 26 -42.05 -1.80 26.69
N PRO A 27 -43.21 -2.55 26.60
CA PRO A 27 -43.43 -4.00 26.38
C PRO A 27 -44.53 -4.43 25.37
N ALA A 28 -44.55 -5.75 25.18
CA ALA A 28 -45.71 -6.64 25.04
C ALA A 28 -46.30 -6.91 23.63
N ALA A 29 -46.15 -8.20 23.30
CA ALA A 29 -47.13 -9.11 22.71
C ALA A 29 -47.05 -9.42 21.20
N VAL A 30 -47.25 -10.73 20.95
CA VAL A 30 -47.74 -11.41 19.72
C VAL A 30 -46.63 -11.76 18.70
N SER A 31 -46.04 -12.98 18.80
CA SER A 31 -46.31 -14.24 18.04
C SER A 31 -45.70 -14.22 16.63
N GLU A 32 -45.10 -15.27 16.03
CA GLU A 32 -45.17 -16.72 16.15
C GLU A 32 -43.79 -17.34 15.79
N GLN A 33 -43.40 -18.42 16.46
CA GLN A 33 -42.47 -19.44 15.95
C GLN A 33 -43.12 -20.80 16.21
N GLN A 34 -43.29 -21.58 15.14
CA GLN A 34 -43.81 -22.94 15.19
C GLN A 34 -42.66 -23.95 15.23
N ASN A 35 -42.59 -24.72 16.32
CA ASN A 35 -42.00 -26.05 16.32
C ASN A 35 -42.76 -26.95 17.32
N THR A 36 -42.99 -28.19 16.90
CA THR A 36 -43.37 -29.40 17.68
C THR A 36 -44.64 -29.38 18.54
N ALA A 37 -45.55 -30.33 18.27
CA ALA A 37 -46.01 -31.39 19.20
C ALA A 37 -47.43 -31.89 18.87
N THR A 38 -47.62 -33.20 18.90
CA THR A 38 -48.89 -33.94 18.99
C THR A 38 -49.76 -33.45 20.17
N PRO A 39 -51.09 -33.68 20.17
CA PRO A 39 -51.59 -34.63 21.17
C PRO A 39 -52.83 -35.46 20.78
N GLU A 40 -52.99 -36.54 21.54
CA GLU A 40 -54.10 -37.49 21.60
C GLU A 40 -55.45 -36.90 22.04
N LYS A 41 -56.54 -37.58 21.66
CA LYS A 41 -57.62 -37.89 22.60
C LYS A 41 -57.98 -39.38 22.57
N SER A 42 -57.69 -40.02 23.69
CA SER A 42 -58.18 -41.31 24.15
C SER A 42 -59.56 -41.17 24.77
N GLY A 43 -60.39 -42.21 24.66
CA GLY A 43 -61.60 -42.37 25.47
C GLY A 43 -62.45 -43.58 25.06
N LEU A 44 -62.13 -44.75 25.63
CA LEU A 44 -63.02 -45.61 26.44
C LEU A 44 -62.77 -47.13 26.28
N VAL A 45 -62.16 -47.67 27.36
CA VAL A 45 -62.54 -48.83 28.18
C VAL A 45 -62.60 -50.25 27.55
N LYS A 46 -61.77 -51.12 28.14
CA LYS A 46 -61.64 -52.59 28.01
C LYS A 46 -62.96 -53.36 28.27
N PRO A 47 -63.00 -54.66 27.94
CA PRO A 47 -62.71 -55.62 29.02
C PRO A 47 -61.76 -56.74 28.63
N LYS A 48 -61.27 -57.41 29.68
CA LYS A 48 -60.26 -58.46 29.70
C LYS A 48 -60.93 -59.77 30.15
N ASN A 49 -60.41 -60.87 29.61
CA ASN A 49 -60.24 -62.19 30.22
C ASN A 49 -61.38 -63.25 30.26
N ILE A 50 -60.98 -64.42 29.74
CA ILE A 50 -61.07 -65.77 30.32
C ILE A 50 -62.44 -66.47 30.31
N GLY A 51 -62.48 -67.56 29.53
CA GLY A 51 -62.68 -68.90 30.11
C GLY A 51 -63.99 -69.62 29.80
N ALA A 52 -63.84 -70.95 29.73
CA ALA A 52 -64.85 -72.00 29.90
C ALA A 52 -65.72 -72.41 28.69
N GLU A 53 -65.29 -73.53 28.11
CA GLU A 53 -66.02 -74.82 28.02
C GLU A 53 -67.53 -74.87 27.68
N ARG A 54 -67.81 -75.77 26.73
CA ARG A 54 -69.10 -76.30 26.25
C ARG A 54 -69.89 -77.05 27.37
N PRO A 55 -70.99 -77.75 27.02
CA PRO A 55 -72.38 -77.39 26.68
C PRO A 55 -73.28 -77.82 27.91
N PRO A 56 -74.58 -78.23 27.89
CA PRO A 56 -75.58 -78.41 26.83
C PRO A 56 -77.04 -77.95 27.19
N SER A 57 -77.96 -78.26 26.27
CA SER A 57 -79.35 -78.72 26.51
C SER A 57 -80.46 -77.78 27.04
N VAL A 58 -81.41 -77.46 26.13
CA VAL A 58 -82.91 -77.62 26.14
C VAL A 58 -83.56 -77.98 27.51
N PRO A 59 -84.83 -77.58 27.87
CA PRO A 59 -86.03 -77.83 27.05
C PRO A 59 -87.35 -77.00 27.27
N ALA A 60 -88.26 -77.14 26.31
CA ALA A 60 -89.69 -77.50 26.42
C ALA A 60 -90.80 -76.59 27.04
N LYS A 61 -91.84 -76.44 26.18
CA LYS A 61 -93.30 -76.62 26.40
C LYS A 61 -94.08 -75.41 27.00
N SER A 62 -95.29 -75.10 26.51
CA SER A 62 -96.44 -76.02 26.49
C SER A 62 -97.54 -75.72 25.44
N LYS A 63 -98.01 -76.80 24.77
CA LYS A 63 -99.40 -77.27 24.49
C LYS A 63 -100.41 -76.22 23.95
N LYS A 64 -101.20 -76.51 22.90
CA LYS A 64 -102.17 -77.61 22.81
C LYS A 64 -102.41 -78.14 21.37
N THR A 65 -102.77 -79.42 21.31
CA THR A 65 -103.51 -80.16 20.26
C THR A 65 -104.76 -79.40 19.78
N ALA A 66 -105.16 -79.41 18.49
CA ALA A 66 -105.73 -80.55 17.75
C ALA A 66 -105.58 -80.45 16.20
N ALA A 67 -105.78 -81.59 15.50
CA ALA A 67 -105.85 -81.87 14.03
C ALA A 67 -104.48 -82.03 13.29
N ILE A 68 -103.90 -83.23 13.09
CA ILE A 68 -104.20 -84.42 12.25
C ILE A 68 -103.58 -84.36 10.81
N ALA A 69 -102.50 -85.16 10.63
CA ALA A 69 -102.13 -85.98 9.45
C ALA A 69 -101.59 -85.40 8.11
N VAL A 70 -100.94 -84.23 8.04
CA VAL A 70 -100.24 -83.77 6.80
C VAL A 70 -98.71 -83.53 6.97
N GLY A 71 -98.19 -83.46 8.20
CA GLY A 71 -96.83 -82.97 8.47
C GLY A 71 -95.65 -83.93 8.28
N SER A 72 -95.85 -85.26 8.27
CA SER A 72 -94.73 -86.23 8.25
C SER A 72 -94.08 -86.43 6.88
N VAL A 73 -94.85 -86.31 5.79
CA VAL A 73 -94.33 -86.44 4.42
C VAL A 73 -93.53 -85.20 4.02
N VAL A 74 -93.97 -84.00 4.42
CA VAL A 74 -93.26 -82.74 4.13
C VAL A 74 -91.91 -82.68 4.86
N LEU A 75 -91.82 -83.16 6.10
CA LEU A 75 -90.56 -83.16 6.85
C LEU A 75 -89.55 -84.16 6.27
N ILE A 76 -89.97 -85.35 5.83
CA ILE A 76 -89.08 -86.32 5.17
C ILE A 76 -88.67 -85.81 3.78
N CYS A 77 -89.57 -85.20 3.00
CA CYS A 77 -89.21 -84.56 1.74
C CYS A 77 -88.27 -83.38 1.95
N ILE A 78 -88.39 -82.60 3.03
CA ILE A 78 -87.43 -81.53 3.38
C ILE A 78 -86.10 -82.14 3.81
N ILE A 79 -86.07 -83.23 4.58
CA ILE A 79 -84.82 -83.88 5.01
C ILE A 79 -84.12 -84.58 3.82
N VAL A 80 -84.86 -85.21 2.92
CA VAL A 80 -84.33 -85.83 1.69
C VAL A 80 -83.94 -84.76 0.67
N ALA A 81 -84.70 -83.67 0.55
CA ALA A 81 -84.29 -82.51 -0.26
C ALA A 81 -83.08 -81.80 0.36
N LEU A 82 -82.99 -81.68 1.70
CA LEU A 82 -81.80 -81.17 2.39
C LEU A 82 -80.63 -82.12 2.15
N PHE A 83 -80.82 -83.44 2.23
CA PHE A 83 -79.77 -84.42 2.01
C PHE A 83 -79.28 -84.42 0.56
N LEU A 84 -80.18 -84.28 -0.42
CA LEU A 84 -79.82 -84.12 -1.84
C LEU A 84 -79.24 -82.73 -2.16
N LEU A 85 -79.63 -81.68 -1.44
CA LEU A 85 -79.03 -80.33 -1.53
C LEU A 85 -77.65 -80.26 -0.87
N LEU A 86 -77.45 -80.97 0.24
CA LEU A 86 -76.20 -81.00 1.01
C LEU A 86 -75.14 -81.91 0.38
N ASN A 87 -75.49 -82.74 -0.63
CA ASN A 87 -74.59 -83.69 -1.27
C ASN A 87 -74.24 -83.35 -2.73
N ARG A 88 -74.41 -82.08 -3.15
CA ARG A 88 -73.90 -81.57 -4.44
C ARG A 88 -72.40 -81.29 -4.32
N GLY A 89 -71.57 -81.97 -5.13
CA GLY A 89 -70.13 -81.71 -5.21
C GLY A 89 -69.82 -80.32 -5.77
N ILE A 90 -68.67 -79.78 -5.40
CA ILE A 90 -68.16 -78.48 -5.88
C ILE A 90 -67.37 -78.76 -7.16
N SER A 91 -67.63 -78.04 -8.25
CA SER A 91 -66.84 -78.19 -9.47
C SER A 91 -65.48 -77.52 -9.29
N MET A 92 -64.40 -78.26 -9.55
CA MET A 92 -63.04 -77.72 -9.52
C MET A 92 -62.86 -76.62 -10.56
N ILE A 93 -62.20 -75.50 -10.20
CA ILE A 93 -61.84 -74.43 -11.15
C ILE A 93 -60.40 -74.59 -11.65
N ASN A 94 -60.02 -73.89 -12.72
CA ASN A 94 -58.62 -73.76 -13.10
C ASN A 94 -57.91 -72.73 -12.21
N LEU A 95 -57.00 -73.23 -11.36
CA LEU A 95 -56.12 -72.47 -10.49
C LEU A 95 -54.76 -72.18 -11.16
N VAL A 96 -54.44 -72.76 -12.32
CA VAL A 96 -53.17 -72.50 -13.00
C VAL A 96 -53.04 -71.00 -13.32
N GLY A 97 -51.87 -70.43 -13.01
CA GLY A 97 -51.56 -69.00 -13.14
C GLY A 97 -52.08 -68.10 -12.00
N TRP A 98 -52.92 -68.62 -11.10
CA TRP A 98 -53.35 -67.90 -9.91
C TRP A 98 -52.19 -67.73 -8.94
N THR A 99 -52.25 -66.70 -8.09
CA THR A 99 -51.34 -66.62 -6.95
C THR A 99 -51.66 -67.73 -5.95
N GLU A 100 -50.65 -68.23 -5.23
CA GLU A 100 -50.86 -69.21 -4.16
C GLU A 100 -51.92 -68.72 -3.17
N ASN A 101 -51.88 -67.43 -2.82
CA ASN A 101 -52.84 -66.83 -1.89
C ASN A 101 -54.28 -66.88 -2.43
N ASP A 102 -54.50 -66.55 -3.71
CA ASP A 102 -55.84 -66.60 -4.31
C ASP A 102 -56.36 -68.05 -4.39
N ALA A 103 -55.49 -69.00 -4.74
CA ALA A 103 -55.83 -70.42 -4.74
C ALA A 103 -56.21 -70.91 -3.33
N GLN A 104 -55.45 -70.52 -2.30
CA GLN A 104 -55.77 -70.83 -0.90
C GLN A 104 -57.10 -70.23 -0.45
N LEU A 105 -57.40 -68.98 -0.84
CA LEU A 105 -58.68 -68.32 -0.52
C LEU A 105 -59.86 -69.05 -1.18
N TRP A 106 -59.72 -69.44 -2.45
CA TRP A 106 -60.73 -70.22 -3.15
C TRP A 106 -60.97 -71.56 -2.45
N ALA A 107 -59.90 -72.29 -2.11
CA ALA A 107 -60.02 -73.58 -1.45
C ALA A 107 -60.65 -73.50 -0.06
N ARG A 108 -60.24 -72.52 0.77
CA ARG A 108 -60.83 -72.29 2.09
C ARG A 108 -62.32 -71.98 2.01
N SER A 109 -62.72 -71.14 1.05
CA SER A 109 -64.13 -70.75 0.86
C SER A 109 -65.01 -71.93 0.44
N ASN A 110 -64.44 -72.88 -0.30
CA ASN A 110 -65.13 -74.08 -0.79
C ASN A 110 -64.93 -75.30 0.13
N GLY A 111 -64.16 -75.16 1.21
CA GLY A 111 -63.85 -76.23 2.15
C GLY A 111 -63.05 -77.38 1.53
N ILE A 112 -62.18 -77.06 0.56
CA ILE A 112 -61.19 -77.96 -0.02
C ILE A 112 -59.86 -77.75 0.71
N ILE A 113 -59.07 -78.81 0.87
CA ILE A 113 -57.76 -78.74 1.52
C ILE A 113 -56.69 -78.71 0.42
N LEU A 114 -55.94 -77.62 0.29
CA LEU A 114 -54.81 -77.57 -0.64
C LEU A 114 -53.56 -78.20 -0.04
N GLN A 115 -52.88 -79.02 -0.83
CA GLN A 115 -51.52 -79.44 -0.60
C GLN A 115 -50.61 -78.70 -1.58
N VAL A 116 -49.83 -77.75 -1.07
CA VAL A 116 -48.90 -76.98 -1.89
C VAL A 116 -47.58 -77.74 -2.00
N GLU A 117 -47.14 -77.97 -3.22
CA GLU A 117 -45.75 -78.33 -3.55
C GLU A 117 -45.12 -77.18 -4.33
N GLU A 118 -43.80 -77.09 -4.27
CA GLU A 118 -43.04 -75.99 -4.88
C GLU A 118 -42.03 -76.57 -5.87
N GLU A 119 -41.94 -75.98 -7.06
CA GLU A 119 -40.93 -76.33 -8.07
C GLU A 119 -40.42 -75.08 -8.79
N TYR A 120 -39.17 -75.11 -9.25
CA TYR A 120 -38.68 -74.05 -10.14
C TYR A 120 -39.38 -74.12 -11.49
N ASN A 121 -39.81 -72.98 -12.01
CA ASN A 121 -40.52 -72.90 -13.26
C ASN A 121 -40.14 -71.62 -14.01
N ASP A 122 -39.75 -71.77 -15.28
CA ASP A 122 -39.34 -70.65 -16.13
C ASP A 122 -40.50 -69.99 -16.89
N GLU A 123 -41.70 -70.57 -16.85
CA GLU A 123 -42.90 -70.06 -17.52
C GLU A 123 -43.78 -69.19 -16.59
N TYR A 124 -43.86 -69.58 -15.31
CA TYR A 124 -44.67 -68.90 -14.31
C TYR A 124 -43.79 -68.18 -13.29
N GLU A 125 -44.12 -66.91 -13.01
CA GLU A 125 -43.47 -66.11 -11.96
C GLU A 125 -43.56 -66.80 -10.58
N GLU A 126 -42.60 -66.49 -9.70
CA GLU A 126 -42.59 -66.97 -8.31
C GLU A 126 -43.93 -66.72 -7.61
N GLY A 127 -44.44 -67.74 -6.91
CA GLY A 127 -45.70 -67.70 -6.17
C GLY A 127 -46.96 -67.94 -7.01
N ARG A 128 -46.83 -68.26 -8.30
CA ARG A 128 -47.97 -68.67 -9.15
C ARG A 128 -48.13 -70.18 -9.24
N VAL A 129 -49.38 -70.65 -9.29
CA VAL A 129 -49.70 -72.07 -9.46
C VAL A 129 -49.34 -72.52 -10.87
N VAL A 130 -48.41 -73.46 -10.98
CA VAL A 130 -47.96 -74.10 -12.23
C VAL A 130 -48.93 -75.19 -12.66
N SER A 131 -49.37 -76.02 -11.72
CA SER A 131 -50.26 -77.15 -12.02
C SER A 131 -51.17 -77.49 -10.85
N GLN A 132 -52.25 -78.21 -11.14
CA GLN A 132 -53.18 -78.73 -10.16
C GLN A 132 -53.47 -80.21 -10.41
N SER A 133 -53.65 -80.99 -9.34
CA SER A 133 -53.82 -82.45 -9.45
C SER A 133 -55.19 -82.87 -9.96
N ILE A 134 -56.21 -82.01 -9.81
CA ILE A 134 -57.57 -82.27 -10.28
C ILE A 134 -57.90 -81.25 -11.35
N ALA A 135 -58.19 -81.69 -12.58
CA ALA A 135 -58.52 -80.79 -13.68
C ALA A 135 -59.85 -80.03 -13.45
N GLU A 136 -59.98 -78.89 -14.12
CA GLU A 136 -61.21 -78.07 -14.10
C GLU A 136 -62.46 -78.90 -14.47
N GLY A 137 -63.57 -78.61 -13.80
CA GLY A 137 -64.88 -79.21 -14.05
C GLY A 137 -65.14 -80.54 -13.33
N ILE A 138 -64.11 -81.19 -12.78
CA ILE A 138 -64.27 -82.44 -12.01
C ILE A 138 -64.92 -82.13 -10.65
N PRO A 139 -65.98 -82.85 -10.24
CA PRO A 139 -66.63 -82.62 -8.94
C PRO A 139 -65.76 -83.11 -7.79
N VAL A 140 -65.43 -82.21 -6.87
CA VAL A 140 -64.71 -82.46 -5.61
C VAL A 140 -65.65 -82.31 -4.42
N LYS A 141 -65.43 -83.11 -3.37
CA LYS A 141 -66.20 -83.05 -2.13
C LYS A 141 -65.51 -82.14 -1.13
N LYS A 142 -66.30 -81.57 -0.23
CA LYS A 142 -65.78 -80.81 0.90
C LYS A 142 -64.90 -81.72 1.77
N GLY A 143 -63.66 -81.29 2.03
CA GLY A 143 -62.63 -82.04 2.74
C GLY A 143 -61.66 -82.83 1.85
N ASP A 144 -61.87 -82.87 0.53
CA ASP A 144 -60.92 -83.50 -0.39
C ASP A 144 -59.59 -82.72 -0.44
N PHE A 145 -58.50 -83.45 -0.71
CA PHE A 145 -57.17 -82.88 -0.92
C PHE A 145 -56.95 -82.60 -2.40
N VAL A 146 -56.62 -81.35 -2.74
CA VAL A 146 -56.17 -80.96 -4.07
C VAL A 146 -54.72 -80.51 -3.97
N ARG A 147 -53.83 -81.17 -4.69
CA ARG A 147 -52.43 -80.76 -4.76
C ARG A 147 -52.29 -79.68 -5.82
N ILE A 148 -51.62 -78.60 -5.48
CA ILE A 148 -51.17 -77.59 -6.43
C ILE A 148 -49.66 -77.51 -6.38
N VAL A 149 -49.04 -77.26 -7.53
CA VAL A 149 -47.61 -76.97 -7.62
C VAL A 149 -47.46 -75.48 -7.85
N VAL A 150 -46.66 -74.80 -7.06
CA VAL A 150 -46.40 -73.36 -7.11
C VAL A 150 -44.96 -73.11 -7.58
N SER A 151 -44.78 -72.12 -8.43
CA SER A 151 -43.48 -71.75 -8.97
C SER A 151 -42.60 -71.10 -7.89
N LEU A 152 -41.36 -71.57 -7.76
CA LEU A 152 -40.28 -70.89 -7.02
C LEU A 152 -39.58 -69.80 -7.85
N GLY A 153 -40.13 -69.48 -9.03
CA GLY A 153 -39.50 -68.64 -10.03
C GLY A 153 -38.44 -69.40 -10.84
N HIS A 154 -37.65 -68.63 -11.59
CA HIS A 154 -36.56 -69.17 -12.40
C HIS A 154 -35.52 -69.89 -11.54
N ASP A 155 -35.05 -71.06 -11.97
CA ASP A 155 -33.91 -71.69 -11.32
C ASP A 155 -32.66 -70.85 -11.57
N LEU A 156 -32.22 -70.13 -10.54
CA LEU A 156 -31.05 -69.25 -10.64
C LEU A 156 -29.72 -70.03 -10.64
N SER A 157 -29.76 -71.35 -10.43
CA SER A 157 -28.59 -72.22 -10.45
C SER A 157 -28.17 -72.66 -11.85
N VAL A 158 -29.03 -72.48 -12.85
CA VAL A 158 -28.74 -72.75 -14.27
C VAL A 158 -27.49 -72.00 -14.71
N THR A 159 -26.56 -72.72 -15.33
CA THR A 159 -25.32 -72.18 -15.91
C THR A 159 -25.48 -71.91 -17.40
N LEU A 160 -24.83 -70.85 -17.87
CA LEU A 160 -24.90 -70.36 -19.24
C LEU A 160 -23.50 -70.02 -19.73
N PRO A 161 -23.17 -70.27 -21.01
CA PRO A 161 -21.88 -69.87 -21.56
C PRO A 161 -21.72 -68.35 -21.53
N ILE A 162 -20.52 -67.87 -21.22
CA ILE A 162 -20.21 -66.44 -21.19
C ILE A 162 -20.17 -65.91 -22.63
N PRO A 163 -21.03 -64.94 -23.01
CA PRO A 163 -20.95 -64.29 -24.31
C PRO A 163 -19.69 -63.44 -24.45
N ASP A 164 -19.31 -63.13 -25.69
CA ASP A 164 -18.26 -62.17 -25.96
C ASP A 164 -18.78 -60.72 -25.75
N PHE A 165 -18.84 -60.28 -24.49
CA PHE A 165 -19.34 -58.95 -24.14
C PHE A 165 -18.57 -57.82 -24.83
N MET A 166 -17.30 -58.02 -25.20
CA MET A 166 -16.47 -57.00 -25.83
C MET A 166 -16.94 -56.65 -27.25
N SER A 167 -17.60 -57.57 -27.95
CA SER A 167 -18.11 -57.33 -29.31
C SER A 167 -19.58 -56.86 -29.34
N MET A 168 -20.30 -57.01 -28.23
CA MET A 168 -21.72 -56.68 -28.11
C MET A 168 -21.95 -55.18 -27.83
N THR A 169 -23.15 -54.72 -28.18
CA THR A 169 -23.71 -53.40 -27.84
C THR A 169 -24.49 -53.45 -26.53
N LYS A 170 -24.76 -52.29 -25.94
CA LYS A 170 -25.63 -52.19 -24.75
C LYS A 170 -26.93 -52.97 -24.91
N LYS A 171 -27.59 -52.81 -26.06
CA LYS A 171 -28.88 -53.43 -26.33
C LYS A 171 -28.79 -54.95 -26.39
N GLU A 172 -27.79 -55.48 -27.08
CA GLU A 172 -27.58 -56.94 -27.18
C GLU A 172 -27.28 -57.57 -25.80
N ILE A 173 -26.57 -56.84 -24.93
CA ILE A 173 -26.26 -57.28 -23.57
C ILE A 173 -27.51 -57.27 -22.68
N ASP A 174 -28.33 -56.21 -22.77
CA ASP A 174 -29.61 -56.13 -22.07
C ASP A 174 -30.57 -57.24 -22.53
N ASP A 175 -30.67 -57.46 -23.85
CA ASP A 175 -31.52 -58.51 -24.44
C ASP A 175 -31.06 -59.91 -24.00
N TRP A 176 -29.74 -60.19 -24.06
CA TRP A 176 -29.18 -61.45 -23.58
C TRP A 176 -29.46 -61.68 -22.09
N ALA A 177 -29.29 -60.65 -21.26
CA ALA A 177 -29.55 -60.75 -19.83
C ALA A 177 -31.03 -61.07 -19.54
N ALA A 178 -31.95 -60.45 -20.29
CA ALA A 178 -33.39 -60.68 -20.16
C ALA A 178 -33.81 -62.08 -20.65
N GLU A 179 -33.38 -62.48 -21.84
CA GLU A 179 -33.71 -63.79 -22.44
C GLU A 179 -33.23 -64.97 -21.59
N ASN A 180 -32.12 -64.78 -20.87
CA ASN A 180 -31.50 -65.82 -20.06
C ASN A 180 -31.84 -65.70 -18.57
N PHE A 181 -32.72 -64.77 -18.19
CA PHE A 181 -33.14 -64.51 -16.81
C PHE A 181 -31.98 -64.18 -15.87
N MET A 182 -30.96 -63.48 -16.38
CA MET A 182 -29.82 -63.00 -15.60
C MET A 182 -30.27 -61.87 -14.66
N THR A 183 -30.16 -62.09 -13.37
CA THR A 183 -30.76 -61.18 -12.37
C THR A 183 -29.82 -60.06 -11.90
N LYS A 184 -28.50 -60.16 -12.17
CA LYS A 184 -27.47 -59.26 -11.64
C LYS A 184 -26.51 -58.70 -12.69
N VAL A 185 -27.03 -58.25 -13.83
CA VAL A 185 -26.23 -57.52 -14.84
C VAL A 185 -26.37 -56.02 -14.62
N ARG A 186 -25.23 -55.33 -14.45
CA ARG A 186 -25.17 -53.87 -14.26
C ARG A 186 -24.30 -53.23 -15.34
N ILE A 187 -24.92 -52.34 -16.12
CA ILE A 187 -24.23 -51.59 -17.17
C ILE A 187 -24.03 -50.13 -16.71
N THR A 188 -22.81 -49.62 -16.84
CA THR A 188 -22.43 -48.23 -16.57
C THR A 188 -21.65 -47.63 -17.76
N THR A 189 -21.41 -46.33 -17.75
CA THR A 189 -20.77 -45.63 -18.89
C THR A 189 -19.62 -44.73 -18.45
N GLU A 190 -18.52 -44.75 -19.19
CA GLU A 190 -17.29 -43.95 -18.95
C GLU A 190 -16.79 -43.35 -20.28
N PHE A 191 -16.05 -42.23 -20.23
CA PHE A 191 -15.39 -41.67 -21.43
C PHE A 191 -14.13 -42.47 -21.77
N SER A 192 -13.82 -42.60 -23.05
CA SER A 192 -12.63 -43.28 -23.53
C SER A 192 -12.18 -42.71 -24.87
N ASP A 193 -10.92 -42.28 -24.94
CA ASP A 193 -10.31 -41.75 -26.16
C ASP A 193 -9.90 -42.87 -27.14
N THR A 194 -9.92 -44.13 -26.69
CA THR A 194 -9.44 -45.29 -27.45
C THR A 194 -10.55 -46.25 -27.86
N VAL A 195 -11.72 -46.19 -27.21
CA VAL A 195 -12.87 -47.06 -27.47
C VAL A 195 -14.01 -46.22 -28.02
N GLU A 196 -14.50 -46.58 -29.20
CA GLU A 196 -15.62 -45.89 -29.86
C GLU A 196 -16.88 -45.84 -28.98
N ALA A 197 -17.66 -44.76 -29.09
CA ALA A 197 -18.90 -44.61 -28.33
C ALA A 197 -19.87 -45.78 -28.57
N GLY A 198 -20.43 -46.31 -27.49
CA GLY A 198 -21.37 -47.43 -27.52
C GLY A 198 -20.74 -48.82 -27.49
N LYS A 199 -19.40 -48.93 -27.55
CA LYS A 199 -18.67 -50.20 -27.37
C LYS A 199 -18.26 -50.44 -25.92
N VAL A 200 -18.15 -51.70 -25.52
CA VAL A 200 -17.72 -52.08 -24.17
C VAL A 200 -16.24 -51.77 -24.00
N ILE A 201 -15.91 -51.00 -22.96
CA ILE A 201 -14.52 -50.71 -22.55
C ILE A 201 -13.95 -51.93 -21.81
N ARG A 202 -14.71 -52.45 -20.85
CA ARG A 202 -14.36 -53.61 -20.02
C ARG A 202 -15.59 -54.19 -19.35
N TYR A 203 -15.49 -55.45 -18.93
CA TYR A 203 -16.46 -56.08 -18.05
C TYR A 203 -15.75 -56.86 -16.94
N GLU A 204 -16.46 -57.07 -15.83
CA GLU A 204 -15.99 -57.83 -14.68
C GLU A 204 -17.11 -58.74 -14.19
N ILE A 205 -16.81 -60.04 -14.05
CA ILE A 205 -17.73 -61.02 -13.47
C ILE A 205 -17.28 -61.25 -12.04
N ASN A 206 -18.09 -60.78 -11.09
CA ASN A 206 -17.79 -60.82 -9.66
C ASN A 206 -18.37 -62.10 -9.03
N ASP A 207 -17.94 -63.25 -9.56
CA ASP A 207 -18.26 -64.61 -9.08
C ASP A 207 -17.03 -65.52 -9.26
N ASP A 208 -16.42 -65.94 -8.15
CA ASP A 208 -15.17 -66.71 -8.11
C ASP A 208 -15.33 -68.16 -8.58
N ARG A 209 -16.58 -68.62 -8.75
CA ARG A 209 -16.92 -69.96 -9.26
C ARG A 209 -16.95 -70.00 -10.79
N VAL A 210 -16.89 -68.84 -11.45
CA VAL A 210 -17.02 -68.74 -12.90
C VAL A 210 -15.69 -69.06 -13.58
N VAL A 211 -15.73 -70.01 -14.52
CA VAL A 211 -14.59 -70.34 -15.39
C VAL A 211 -15.00 -70.14 -16.86
N ASN A 212 -15.99 -70.91 -17.33
CA ASN A 212 -16.49 -70.84 -18.70
C ASN A 212 -17.99 -70.54 -18.79
N GLU A 213 -18.71 -70.70 -17.68
CA GLU A 213 -20.15 -70.53 -17.60
C GLU A 213 -20.52 -69.68 -16.38
N VAL A 214 -21.51 -68.82 -16.53
CA VAL A 214 -22.10 -67.96 -15.49
C VAL A 214 -23.43 -68.51 -15.06
N ARG A 215 -23.74 -68.39 -13.76
CA ARG A 215 -25.08 -68.69 -13.24
C ARG A 215 -25.99 -67.48 -13.45
N ARG A 216 -27.30 -67.71 -13.52
CA ARG A 216 -28.30 -66.62 -13.60
C ARG A 216 -28.23 -65.61 -12.44
N ASP A 217 -27.63 -66.00 -11.30
CA ASP A 217 -27.37 -65.12 -10.15
C ASP A 217 -25.96 -64.52 -10.05
N SER A 218 -25.07 -64.80 -11.03
CA SER A 218 -23.70 -64.28 -11.07
C SER A 218 -23.70 -62.76 -11.35
N PRO A 219 -23.04 -61.93 -10.52
CA PRO A 219 -22.97 -60.48 -10.75
C PRO A 219 -22.02 -60.14 -11.91
N ILE A 220 -22.52 -59.41 -12.91
CA ILE A 220 -21.72 -58.98 -14.07
C ILE A 220 -21.79 -57.45 -14.17
N TYR A 221 -20.62 -56.81 -14.19
CA TYR A 221 -20.46 -55.36 -14.31
C TYR A 221 -19.85 -55.03 -15.66
N ILE A 222 -20.54 -54.19 -16.45
CA ILE A 222 -20.13 -53.85 -17.81
C ILE A 222 -20.01 -52.34 -17.93
N ILE A 223 -18.93 -51.86 -18.55
CA ILE A 223 -18.63 -50.44 -18.71
C ILE A 223 -18.56 -50.12 -20.20
N ILE A 224 -19.41 -49.19 -20.65
CA ILE A 224 -19.56 -48.82 -22.06
C ILE A 224 -18.98 -47.42 -22.31
N SER A 225 -18.28 -47.25 -23.42
CA SER A 225 -17.67 -45.99 -23.82
C SER A 225 -18.72 -44.95 -24.22
N LYS A 226 -18.53 -43.72 -23.75
CA LYS A 226 -19.22 -42.52 -24.24
C LYS A 226 -18.49 -41.84 -25.41
N GLY A 227 -17.35 -42.38 -25.85
CA GLY A 227 -16.43 -41.71 -26.76
C GLY A 227 -15.40 -40.83 -26.04
N PRO A 228 -14.54 -40.11 -26.79
CA PRO A 228 -13.60 -39.15 -26.21
C PRO A 228 -14.34 -38.02 -25.49
N GLU A 229 -13.70 -37.44 -24.48
CA GLU A 229 -14.27 -36.30 -23.75
C GLU A 229 -14.17 -35.03 -24.60
N ASP A 230 -15.30 -34.57 -25.16
CA ASP A 230 -15.38 -33.30 -25.88
C ASP A 230 -15.15 -32.14 -24.89
N LYS A 231 -13.92 -31.64 -24.83
CA LYS A 231 -13.63 -30.32 -24.28
C LYS A 231 -14.18 -29.27 -25.23
N GLU A 232 -15.48 -29.00 -25.17
CA GLU A 232 -16.01 -27.79 -25.77
C GLU A 232 -15.24 -26.60 -25.19
N ALA A 233 -14.47 -25.94 -26.06
CA ALA A 233 -13.76 -24.72 -25.73
C ALA A 233 -14.79 -23.69 -25.30
N ALA A 234 -14.80 -23.32 -24.02
CA ALA A 234 -15.60 -22.19 -23.56
C ALA A 234 -15.27 -20.98 -24.43
N THR A 235 -16.25 -20.50 -25.20
CA THR A 235 -16.09 -19.30 -26.02
C THR A 235 -16.52 -18.08 -25.23
N ILE A 236 -15.72 -17.02 -25.25
CA ILE A 236 -15.97 -15.74 -24.59
C ILE A 236 -16.53 -14.76 -25.63
N GLU A 237 -17.62 -14.08 -25.29
CA GLU A 237 -18.20 -13.02 -26.13
C GLU A 237 -17.50 -11.69 -25.88
N ILE A 238 -16.99 -11.05 -26.93
CA ILE A 238 -16.16 -9.85 -26.82
C ILE A 238 -17.04 -8.59 -26.74
N PRO A 239 -16.91 -7.75 -25.68
CA PRO A 239 -17.65 -6.51 -25.59
C PRO A 239 -17.14 -5.47 -26.59
N ASN A 240 -17.88 -4.37 -26.70
CA ASN A 240 -17.43 -3.21 -27.45
C ASN A 240 -16.40 -2.41 -26.63
N PHE A 241 -15.12 -2.69 -26.81
CA PHE A 241 -14.03 -2.01 -26.13
C PHE A 241 -13.94 -0.52 -26.49
N LYS A 242 -14.49 -0.07 -27.62
CA LYS A 242 -14.45 1.35 -28.02
C LYS A 242 -15.17 2.29 -27.06
N ILE A 243 -16.11 1.77 -26.26
CA ILE A 243 -16.87 2.55 -25.27
C ILE A 243 -16.39 2.31 -23.84
N MET A 244 -15.39 1.45 -23.64
CA MET A 244 -14.83 1.10 -22.34
C MET A 244 -13.50 1.82 -22.12
N SER A 245 -13.10 1.95 -20.86
CA SER A 245 -11.75 2.39 -20.50
C SER A 245 -10.75 1.25 -20.71
N ILE A 246 -9.49 1.60 -20.96
CA ILE A 246 -8.39 0.62 -21.10
C ILE A 246 -8.29 -0.29 -19.86
N ALA A 247 -8.53 0.26 -18.68
CA ALA A 247 -8.51 -0.51 -17.43
C ALA A 247 -9.62 -1.58 -17.42
N GLU A 248 -10.84 -1.23 -17.81
CA GLU A 248 -11.94 -2.20 -17.91
C GLU A 248 -11.67 -3.25 -19.01
N CYS A 249 -11.00 -2.87 -20.10
CA CYS A 249 -10.59 -3.82 -21.15
C CYS A 249 -9.59 -4.86 -20.60
N TYR A 250 -8.61 -4.41 -19.81
CA TYR A 250 -7.65 -5.31 -19.15
C TYR A 250 -8.34 -6.23 -18.15
N SER A 251 -9.22 -5.70 -17.30
CA SER A 251 -9.98 -6.52 -16.33
C SER A 251 -10.83 -7.56 -17.04
N PHE A 252 -11.53 -7.19 -18.11
CA PHE A 252 -12.30 -8.14 -18.91
C PHE A 252 -11.42 -9.23 -19.53
N ALA A 253 -10.27 -8.86 -20.10
CA ALA A 253 -9.36 -9.83 -20.70
C ALA A 253 -8.80 -10.80 -19.66
N GLU A 254 -8.38 -10.31 -18.49
CA GLU A 254 -7.86 -11.15 -17.40
C GLU A 254 -8.91 -12.11 -16.84
N GLU A 255 -10.12 -11.62 -16.54
CA GLU A 255 -11.22 -12.43 -16.01
C GLU A 255 -11.64 -13.56 -16.95
N ASN A 256 -11.49 -13.35 -18.26
CA ASN A 256 -11.91 -14.30 -19.28
C ASN A 256 -10.73 -15.07 -19.94
N GLY A 257 -9.52 -14.92 -19.40
CA GLY A 257 -8.32 -15.62 -19.89
C GLY A 257 -7.94 -15.27 -21.32
N LEU A 258 -8.19 -14.03 -21.76
CA LEU A 258 -7.79 -13.48 -23.06
C LEU A 258 -6.46 -12.74 -22.94
N VAL A 259 -5.74 -12.61 -24.05
CA VAL A 259 -4.49 -11.82 -24.12
C VAL A 259 -4.81 -10.47 -24.75
N LEU A 260 -4.43 -9.37 -24.10
CA LEU A 260 -4.66 -8.01 -24.61
C LEU A 260 -3.34 -7.33 -24.99
N THR A 261 -3.22 -6.94 -26.26
CA THR A 261 -2.08 -6.18 -26.80
C THR A 261 -2.56 -4.79 -27.19
N ILE A 262 -1.82 -3.75 -26.79
CA ILE A 262 -2.15 -2.35 -27.09
C ILE A 262 -1.13 -1.78 -28.07
N GLU A 263 -1.63 -1.24 -29.18
CA GLU A 263 -0.89 -0.41 -30.12
C GLU A 263 -1.36 1.04 -29.99
N GLU A 264 -0.47 1.99 -30.27
CA GLU A 264 -0.80 3.41 -30.14
C GLU A 264 -0.63 4.15 -31.47
N GLU A 265 -1.64 4.92 -31.87
CA GLU A 265 -1.63 5.71 -33.11
C GLU A 265 -2.12 7.15 -32.88
N TYR A 266 -1.66 8.09 -33.71
CA TYR A 266 -2.19 9.46 -33.68
C TYR A 266 -3.52 9.52 -34.43
N ASP A 267 -4.48 10.23 -33.86
CA ASP A 267 -5.81 10.42 -34.46
C ASP A 267 -6.31 11.84 -34.16
N ASP A 268 -6.76 12.54 -35.21
CA ASP A 268 -7.19 13.94 -35.13
C ASP A 268 -8.57 14.13 -34.46
N PHE A 269 -9.36 13.06 -34.36
CA PHE A 269 -10.75 13.08 -33.91
C PHE A 269 -10.93 12.33 -32.58
N ALA A 270 -10.19 11.24 -32.37
CA ALA A 270 -10.25 10.44 -31.16
C ALA A 270 -9.43 11.09 -30.02
N PRO A 271 -10.04 11.38 -28.86
CA PRO A 271 -9.31 11.89 -27.71
C PRO A 271 -8.19 10.95 -27.25
N LYS A 272 -7.10 11.49 -26.73
CA LYS A 272 -5.99 10.70 -26.17
C LYS A 272 -6.50 9.68 -25.14
N GLY A 273 -6.07 8.43 -25.28
CA GLY A 273 -6.46 7.31 -24.42
C GLY A 273 -7.75 6.60 -24.85
N SER A 274 -8.46 7.09 -25.87
CA SER A 274 -9.65 6.43 -26.41
C SER A 274 -9.24 5.30 -27.37
N ILE A 275 -10.02 4.22 -27.41
CA ILE A 275 -9.77 3.09 -28.32
C ILE A 275 -10.33 3.40 -29.71
N ILE A 276 -9.44 3.45 -30.71
CA ILE A 276 -9.75 3.71 -32.12
C ILE A 276 -10.35 2.45 -32.75
N SER A 277 -9.70 1.30 -32.55
CA SER A 277 -10.10 0.02 -33.12
C SER A 277 -9.75 -1.16 -32.20
N GLN A 278 -10.50 -2.25 -32.40
CA GLN A 278 -10.26 -3.56 -31.80
C GLN A 278 -10.16 -4.60 -32.92
N SER A 279 -9.27 -5.57 -32.80
CA SER A 279 -9.04 -6.59 -33.83
C SER A 279 -10.22 -7.56 -34.00
N VAL A 280 -10.89 -7.90 -32.89
CA VAL A 280 -12.09 -8.75 -32.85
C VAL A 280 -13.32 -7.87 -32.74
N LYS A 281 -14.39 -8.14 -33.50
CA LYS A 281 -15.60 -7.29 -33.47
C LYS A 281 -16.34 -7.45 -32.14
N ALA A 282 -17.10 -6.42 -31.77
CA ALA A 282 -18.03 -6.52 -30.65
C ALA A 282 -19.05 -7.64 -30.90
N GLU A 283 -19.45 -8.33 -29.83
CA GLU A 283 -20.37 -9.47 -29.78
C GLU A 283 -19.84 -10.76 -30.46
N GLU A 284 -18.61 -10.75 -30.96
CA GLU A 284 -17.98 -11.92 -31.55
C GLU A 284 -17.50 -12.89 -30.45
N LYS A 285 -17.69 -14.20 -30.66
CA LYS A 285 -17.30 -15.24 -29.70
C LYS A 285 -15.96 -15.85 -30.07
N VAL A 286 -15.00 -15.81 -29.14
CA VAL A 286 -13.64 -16.32 -29.36
C VAL A 286 -13.23 -17.35 -28.30
N PRO A 287 -12.34 -18.30 -28.60
CA PRO A 287 -11.81 -19.22 -27.58
C PRO A 287 -11.02 -18.49 -26.48
N VAL A 288 -10.99 -19.06 -25.27
CA VAL A 288 -10.06 -18.65 -24.20
C VAL A 288 -8.62 -18.68 -24.73
N GLY A 289 -7.81 -17.69 -24.35
CA GLY A 289 -6.43 -17.53 -24.79
C GLY A 289 -6.25 -16.76 -26.10
N THR A 290 -7.34 -16.31 -26.75
CA THR A 290 -7.27 -15.48 -27.96
C THR A 290 -6.60 -14.13 -27.66
N GLU A 291 -5.75 -13.67 -28.59
CA GLU A 291 -5.13 -12.34 -28.54
C GLU A 291 -6.04 -11.28 -29.19
N ILE A 292 -6.29 -10.20 -28.46
CA ILE A 292 -7.05 -9.04 -28.91
C ILE A 292 -6.09 -7.85 -28.96
N ILE A 293 -6.01 -7.21 -30.13
CA ILE A 293 -5.21 -6.01 -30.35
C ILE A 293 -6.14 -4.81 -30.32
N LEU A 294 -5.86 -3.87 -29.41
CA LEU A 294 -6.53 -2.57 -29.34
C LEU A 294 -5.60 -1.48 -29.83
N VAL A 295 -6.09 -0.65 -30.75
CA VAL A 295 -5.38 0.57 -31.17
C VAL A 295 -5.93 1.73 -30.34
N VAL A 296 -5.07 2.36 -29.56
CA VAL A 296 -5.39 3.47 -28.66
C VAL A 296 -4.88 4.79 -29.26
N SER A 297 -5.71 5.83 -29.18
CA SER A 297 -5.35 7.16 -29.65
C SER A 297 -4.30 7.81 -28.75
N LYS A 298 -3.21 8.30 -29.36
CA LYS A 298 -2.24 9.23 -28.76
C LYS A 298 -2.76 10.68 -28.77
N GLY A 299 -3.96 10.90 -29.32
CA GLY A 299 -4.53 12.20 -29.63
C GLY A 299 -4.01 12.73 -30.97
N LYS A 300 -4.33 14.00 -31.23
CA LYS A 300 -3.90 14.72 -32.43
C LYS A 300 -2.38 14.82 -32.51
N MET A 301 -1.82 14.55 -33.69
CA MET A 301 -0.40 14.78 -33.95
C MET A 301 -0.12 16.29 -33.96
N ILE A 302 0.60 16.76 -32.94
CA ILE A 302 0.97 18.17 -32.80
C ILE A 302 2.46 18.30 -33.11
N ALA A 303 2.80 19.17 -34.06
CA ALA A 303 4.19 19.54 -34.31
C ALA A 303 4.55 20.79 -33.50
N VAL A 304 5.70 20.79 -32.84
CA VAL A 304 6.19 21.94 -32.09
C VAL A 304 6.41 23.11 -33.06
N PRO A 305 5.76 24.27 -32.85
CA PRO A 305 5.95 25.43 -33.70
C PRO A 305 7.38 25.96 -33.69
N ASP A 306 7.72 26.69 -34.74
CA ASP A 306 8.91 27.53 -34.76
C ASP A 306 8.61 28.84 -34.04
N PHE A 307 8.95 28.90 -32.75
CA PHE A 307 8.66 30.05 -31.90
C PHE A 307 9.48 31.29 -32.25
N SER A 308 10.54 31.15 -33.06
CA SER A 308 11.31 32.29 -33.57
C SER A 308 10.50 33.21 -34.49
N LYS A 309 9.39 32.70 -35.05
CA LYS A 309 8.50 33.44 -35.96
C LYS A 309 7.42 34.24 -35.24
N TYR A 310 7.30 34.10 -33.92
CA TYR A 310 6.26 34.74 -33.14
C TYR A 310 6.88 35.70 -32.10
N PRO A 311 6.31 36.90 -31.91
CA PRO A 311 6.67 37.75 -30.78
C PRO A 311 6.27 37.05 -29.47
N LYS A 312 6.97 37.41 -28.38
CA LYS A 312 6.76 36.85 -27.03
C LYS A 312 5.29 36.75 -26.63
N ASP A 313 4.52 37.82 -26.88
CA ASP A 313 3.12 37.90 -26.49
C ASP A 313 2.20 36.98 -27.30
N MET A 314 2.58 36.64 -28.55
CA MET A 314 1.84 35.68 -29.37
C MET A 314 2.27 34.23 -29.13
N ALA A 315 3.51 33.99 -28.69
CA ALA A 315 4.02 32.63 -28.47
C ALA A 315 3.15 31.86 -27.46
N ALA A 316 2.67 32.52 -26.40
CA ALA A 316 1.77 31.93 -25.44
C ALA A 316 0.40 31.57 -26.04
N ALA A 317 -0.15 32.41 -26.91
CA ALA A 317 -1.42 32.15 -27.57
C ALA A 317 -1.33 30.97 -28.54
N VAL A 318 -0.29 30.94 -29.38
CA VAL A 318 -0.04 29.84 -30.34
C VAL A 318 0.19 28.52 -29.62
N ALA A 319 0.96 28.53 -28.53
CA ALA A 319 1.17 27.33 -27.72
C ALA A 319 -0.12 26.85 -27.04
N GLY A 320 -0.92 27.79 -26.52
CA GLY A 320 -2.21 27.50 -25.89
C GLY A 320 -3.23 26.89 -26.85
N GLU A 321 -3.31 27.38 -28.09
CA GLU A 321 -4.20 26.83 -29.12
C GLU A 321 -3.84 25.37 -29.48
N LEU A 322 -2.56 25.04 -29.46
CA LEU A 322 -2.05 23.69 -29.71
C LEU A 322 -2.01 22.81 -28.45
N GLY A 323 -2.38 23.33 -27.29
CA GLY A 323 -2.31 22.61 -26.02
C GLY A 323 -0.87 22.28 -25.56
N ILE A 324 0.12 23.05 -26.01
CA ILE A 324 1.53 22.89 -25.63
C ILE A 324 1.80 23.79 -24.41
N PRO A 325 2.12 23.23 -23.22
CA PRO A 325 2.50 24.03 -22.07
C PRO A 325 3.91 24.60 -22.28
N ILE A 326 4.04 25.91 -22.10
CA ILE A 326 5.31 26.63 -22.25
C ILE A 326 5.73 27.32 -20.95
N THR A 327 7.04 27.47 -20.76
CA THR A 327 7.63 28.43 -19.81
C THR A 327 8.44 29.45 -20.59
N ILE A 328 8.27 30.73 -20.27
CA ILE A 328 9.03 31.81 -20.89
C ILE A 328 10.08 32.30 -19.88
N SER A 329 11.35 32.23 -20.26
CA SER A 329 12.48 32.79 -19.52
C SER A 329 13.13 33.93 -20.30
N GLU A 330 13.69 34.91 -19.57
CA GLU A 330 14.35 36.06 -20.18
C GLU A 330 15.77 36.20 -19.67
N ARG A 331 16.69 36.53 -20.58
CA ARG A 331 18.09 36.77 -20.25
C ARG A 331 18.72 37.82 -21.16
N TYR A 332 19.75 38.49 -20.69
CA TYR A 332 20.60 39.30 -21.54
C TYR A 332 21.27 38.43 -22.61
N SER A 333 21.32 38.92 -23.84
CA SER A 333 21.95 38.21 -24.95
C SER A 333 22.52 39.20 -25.97
N SER A 334 23.19 38.71 -27.01
CA SER A 334 23.64 39.58 -28.10
C SER A 334 22.51 40.08 -29.01
N LEU A 335 21.28 39.57 -28.84
CA LEU A 335 20.13 39.92 -29.64
C LEU A 335 19.36 41.13 -29.06
N PRO A 336 18.73 41.96 -29.90
CA PRO A 336 17.90 43.08 -29.44
C PRO A 336 16.80 42.65 -28.46
N ALA A 337 16.33 43.61 -27.65
CA ALA A 337 15.23 43.39 -26.72
C ALA A 337 14.01 42.70 -27.37
N GLY A 338 13.45 41.70 -26.70
CA GLY A 338 12.31 40.91 -27.15
C GLY A 338 12.61 39.84 -28.21
N SER A 339 13.86 39.74 -28.68
CA SER A 339 14.23 38.75 -29.70
C SER A 339 14.20 37.33 -29.13
N PHE A 340 13.76 36.36 -29.93
CA PHE A 340 13.82 34.95 -29.59
C PHE A 340 15.26 34.43 -29.53
N ILE A 341 15.63 33.74 -28.46
CA ILE A 341 16.96 33.14 -28.27
C ILE A 341 16.92 31.66 -28.62
N SER A 342 15.99 30.92 -28.01
CA SER A 342 15.94 29.45 -28.14
C SER A 342 14.63 28.87 -27.65
N GLN A 343 14.32 27.67 -28.14
CA GLN A 343 13.30 26.78 -27.59
C GLN A 343 13.97 25.46 -27.16
N SER A 344 13.50 24.87 -26.06
CA SER A 344 14.06 23.60 -25.54
C SER A 344 13.79 22.41 -26.48
N ILE A 345 12.68 22.43 -27.22
CA ILE A 345 12.30 21.39 -28.17
C ILE A 345 12.34 21.96 -29.58
N LYS A 346 13.06 21.31 -30.50
CA LYS A 346 13.26 21.81 -31.87
C LYS A 346 11.94 21.94 -32.64
N ALA A 347 11.81 23.00 -33.42
CA ALA A 347 10.66 23.20 -34.29
C ALA A 347 10.45 22.02 -35.27
N GLY A 348 9.19 21.67 -35.52
CA GLY A 348 8.77 20.56 -36.40
C GLY A 348 8.89 19.17 -35.78
N THR A 349 9.43 19.05 -34.56
CA THR A 349 9.38 17.77 -33.82
C THR A 349 7.95 17.49 -33.36
N ILE A 350 7.61 16.21 -33.21
CA ILE A 350 6.32 15.80 -32.69
C ILE A 350 6.31 16.09 -31.18
N TYR A 351 5.31 16.84 -30.74
CA TYR A 351 5.10 17.15 -29.33
C TYR A 351 4.54 15.93 -28.60
N GLU A 352 5.21 15.51 -27.53
CA GLU A 352 4.70 14.45 -26.67
C GLU A 352 3.97 15.08 -25.47
N SER A 353 2.73 14.67 -25.28
CA SER A 353 1.86 15.17 -24.21
C SER A 353 2.52 14.99 -22.83
N GLY A 354 2.67 16.12 -22.11
CA GLY A 354 3.33 16.19 -20.81
C GLY A 354 4.71 16.87 -20.84
N GLN A 355 5.31 17.04 -22.02
CA GLN A 355 6.53 17.84 -22.17
C GLN A 355 6.24 19.32 -21.95
N MET A 356 7.16 20.04 -21.30
CA MET A 356 7.12 21.50 -21.15
C MET A 356 8.15 22.14 -22.08
N VAL A 357 7.71 23.02 -22.98
CA VAL A 357 8.61 23.71 -23.90
C VAL A 357 9.08 25.02 -23.25
N GLU A 358 10.37 25.14 -23.01
CA GLU A 358 10.97 26.37 -22.49
C GLU A 358 11.36 27.26 -23.67
N LEU A 359 10.89 28.51 -23.64
CA LEU A 359 11.23 29.54 -24.61
C LEU A 359 12.09 30.60 -23.90
N SER A 360 13.25 30.92 -24.48
CA SER A 360 14.12 31.97 -23.97
C SER A 360 14.08 33.20 -24.89
N TYR A 361 13.89 34.38 -24.31
CA TYR A 361 13.88 35.66 -25.03
C TYR A 361 14.95 36.61 -24.49
N SER A 362 15.39 37.54 -25.33
CA SER A 362 16.39 38.55 -24.99
C SER A 362 15.76 39.68 -24.20
N ILE A 363 16.32 39.98 -23.03
CA ILE A 363 15.99 41.21 -22.28
C ILE A 363 16.42 42.41 -23.10
N ASP A 364 17.72 42.46 -23.44
CA ASP A 364 18.32 43.47 -24.30
C ASP A 364 19.77 43.04 -24.66
N ASN A 365 20.38 43.68 -25.65
CA ASN A 365 21.80 43.56 -25.98
C ASN A 365 22.67 44.68 -25.38
N ARG A 366 22.05 45.62 -24.66
CA ARG A 366 22.71 46.70 -23.96
C ARG A 366 22.21 46.81 -22.53
N ILE A 367 23.05 47.36 -21.66
CA ILE A 367 22.77 47.57 -20.24
C ILE A 367 22.99 49.04 -19.93
N THR A 368 22.07 49.65 -19.20
CA THR A 368 22.25 50.99 -18.65
C THR A 368 23.20 50.94 -17.47
N LEU A 369 24.37 51.56 -17.61
CA LEU A 369 25.37 51.69 -16.56
C LEU A 369 25.18 53.03 -15.83
N PRO A 370 24.71 53.03 -14.57
CA PRO A 370 24.69 54.24 -13.75
C PRO A 370 26.08 54.64 -13.27
N SER A 371 26.20 55.82 -12.67
CA SER A 371 27.38 56.22 -11.91
C SER A 371 27.38 55.62 -10.51
N PHE A 372 28.48 54.98 -10.13
CA PHE A 372 28.77 54.49 -8.78
C PHE A 372 29.84 55.34 -8.08
N VAL A 373 30.25 56.47 -8.66
CA VAL A 373 31.19 57.41 -8.01
C VAL A 373 30.60 57.90 -6.69
N GLY A 374 31.39 57.84 -5.62
CA GLY A 374 30.97 58.13 -4.25
C GLY A 374 30.25 56.99 -3.54
N GLN A 375 29.95 55.87 -4.22
CA GLN A 375 29.40 54.65 -3.61
C GLN A 375 30.52 53.65 -3.29
N THR A 376 30.17 52.55 -2.63
CA THR A 376 31.11 51.48 -2.28
C THR A 376 31.42 50.60 -3.50
N LYS A 377 32.61 50.00 -3.52
CA LYS A 377 32.98 48.94 -4.47
C LYS A 377 31.97 47.79 -4.48
N ASP A 378 31.48 47.41 -3.30
CA ASP A 378 30.52 46.31 -3.17
C ASP A 378 29.20 46.60 -3.91
N ALA A 379 28.76 47.87 -3.96
CA ALA A 379 27.53 48.25 -4.64
C ALA A 379 27.58 47.96 -6.16
N ILE A 380 28.67 48.33 -6.84
CA ILE A 380 28.83 48.06 -8.27
C ILE A 380 29.06 46.57 -8.55
N GLU A 381 29.73 45.86 -7.65
CA GLU A 381 29.91 44.40 -7.77
C GLU A 381 28.60 43.63 -7.60
N MET A 382 27.74 44.04 -6.67
CA MET A 382 26.40 43.49 -6.51
C MET A 382 25.53 43.75 -7.73
N TRP A 383 25.56 44.98 -8.25
CA TRP A 383 24.85 45.33 -9.49
C TRP A 383 25.31 44.47 -10.68
N ALA A 384 26.62 44.30 -10.87
CA ALA A 384 27.17 43.45 -11.92
C ALA A 384 26.77 41.97 -11.72
N LYS A 385 26.79 41.48 -10.47
CA LYS A 385 26.39 40.11 -10.12
C LYS A 385 24.92 39.85 -10.45
N GLU A 386 24.02 40.78 -10.16
CA GLU A 386 22.59 40.65 -10.49
C GLU A 386 22.36 40.58 -12.01
N LEU A 387 23.06 41.41 -12.78
CA LEU A 387 22.96 41.36 -14.24
C LEU A 387 23.55 40.07 -14.81
N ASN A 388 24.66 39.60 -14.23
CA ASN A 388 25.32 38.37 -14.67
C ASN A 388 24.48 37.13 -14.37
N SER A 389 23.70 37.11 -13.27
CA SER A 389 22.74 36.03 -13.02
C SER A 389 21.59 36.00 -14.03
N LYS A 390 21.30 37.15 -14.65
CA LYS A 390 20.35 37.30 -15.77
C LYS A 390 21.01 37.11 -17.14
N GLY A 391 22.23 36.57 -17.23
CA GLY A 391 22.89 36.22 -18.49
C GLY A 391 23.87 37.25 -19.04
N ALA A 392 24.09 38.38 -18.36
CA ALA A 392 25.18 39.29 -18.71
C ALA A 392 26.55 38.71 -18.30
N SER A 393 27.63 39.39 -18.69
CA SER A 393 29.01 39.07 -18.33
C SER A 393 29.83 40.33 -18.05
N ILE A 394 29.29 41.19 -17.20
CA ILE A 394 29.94 42.42 -16.74
C ILE A 394 31.12 42.10 -15.83
N LYS A 395 32.25 42.75 -16.09
CA LYS A 395 33.49 42.59 -15.33
C LYS A 395 33.87 43.92 -14.69
N ILE A 396 34.13 43.91 -13.38
CA ILE A 396 34.63 45.08 -12.65
C ILE A 396 36.13 44.92 -12.44
N LYS A 397 36.92 45.90 -12.89
CA LYS A 397 38.35 46.00 -12.63
C LYS A 397 38.60 47.17 -11.71
N SER A 398 39.12 46.91 -10.51
CA SER A 398 39.41 47.95 -9.52
C SER A 398 40.91 48.19 -9.39
N THR A 399 41.33 49.45 -9.42
CA THR A 399 42.63 49.91 -8.88
C THR A 399 42.40 50.63 -7.56
N ASN A 400 43.41 50.66 -6.70
CA ASN A 400 43.35 51.27 -5.38
C ASN A 400 44.28 52.49 -5.33
N THR A 401 43.88 53.54 -4.61
CA THR A 401 44.70 54.74 -4.40
C THR A 401 44.33 55.39 -3.07
N SER A 402 45.32 55.91 -2.36
CA SER A 402 45.10 56.67 -1.11
C SER A 402 44.35 57.97 -1.38
N SER A 403 43.37 58.30 -0.53
CA SER A 403 42.59 59.54 -0.65
C SER A 403 41.97 59.93 0.69
N ASN A 404 41.45 61.15 0.81
CA ASN A 404 40.72 61.59 2.01
C ASN A 404 39.28 61.05 2.09
N THR A 405 38.89 60.14 1.20
CA THR A 405 37.57 59.49 1.20
C THR A 405 37.65 58.17 1.95
N ALA A 406 36.55 57.77 2.59
CA ALA A 406 36.46 56.50 3.31
C ALA A 406 36.95 55.31 2.46
N PRO A 407 37.72 54.36 3.05
CA PRO A 407 38.19 53.16 2.35
C PRO A 407 37.05 52.40 1.67
N GLY A 408 37.30 51.87 0.47
CA GLY A 408 36.30 51.12 -0.31
C GLY A 408 35.35 51.98 -1.15
N THR A 409 35.43 53.32 -1.05
CA THR A 409 34.63 54.24 -1.87
C THR A 409 35.20 54.41 -3.28
N ILE A 410 34.35 54.40 -4.29
CA ILE A 410 34.73 54.61 -5.70
C ILE A 410 34.99 56.11 -5.94
N LEU A 411 36.21 56.43 -6.37
CA LEU A 411 36.65 57.79 -6.69
C LEU A 411 36.37 58.12 -8.16
N THR A 412 36.65 57.18 -9.06
CA THR A 412 36.45 57.36 -10.50
C THR A 412 35.94 56.09 -11.14
N GLN A 413 35.19 56.25 -12.22
CA GLN A 413 34.63 55.18 -13.03
C GLN A 413 34.81 55.56 -14.51
N ASP A 414 35.37 54.67 -15.32
CA ASP A 414 35.72 54.97 -16.71
C ASP A 414 34.52 55.23 -17.63
N LYS A 415 33.40 54.55 -17.37
CA LYS A 415 32.13 54.69 -18.11
C LYS A 415 31.01 54.88 -17.12
N SER A 416 30.18 55.90 -17.24
CA SER A 416 29.02 56.10 -16.36
C SER A 416 27.89 56.79 -17.11
N ASN A 417 26.65 56.61 -16.62
CA ASN A 417 25.41 57.17 -17.18
C ASN A 417 25.27 56.92 -18.68
N THR A 418 25.58 55.70 -19.13
CA THR A 418 25.64 55.34 -20.55
C THR A 418 25.20 53.90 -20.80
N LEU A 419 24.97 53.54 -22.05
CA LEU A 419 24.68 52.16 -22.45
C LEU A 419 25.99 51.41 -22.72
N ILE A 420 26.13 50.22 -22.14
CA ILE A 420 27.27 49.34 -22.33
C ILE A 420 26.84 48.01 -22.94
N ALA A 421 27.79 47.30 -23.55
CA ALA A 421 27.57 45.93 -23.99
C ALA A 421 27.40 44.98 -22.79
N ILE A 422 26.64 43.89 -22.99
CA ILE A 422 26.36 42.90 -21.93
C ILE A 422 27.61 42.20 -21.38
N ASN A 423 28.76 42.26 -22.07
CA ASN A 423 30.04 41.67 -21.66
C ASN A 423 31.13 42.71 -21.32
N ALA A 424 30.71 43.95 -21.05
CA ALA A 424 31.63 45.05 -20.87
C ALA A 424 32.49 44.90 -19.60
N THR A 425 33.72 45.43 -19.69
CA THR A 425 34.57 45.66 -18.52
C THR A 425 34.49 47.12 -18.12
N ILE A 426 34.26 47.36 -16.82
CA ILE A 426 34.19 48.68 -16.19
C ILE A 426 35.42 48.80 -15.29
N ASN A 427 36.16 49.90 -15.45
CA ASN A 427 37.33 50.19 -14.65
C ASN A 427 36.98 51.25 -13.61
N ILE A 428 37.29 50.95 -12.34
CA ILE A 428 37.05 51.84 -11.21
C ILE A 428 38.36 52.08 -10.45
N THR A 429 38.46 53.25 -9.83
CA THR A 429 39.50 53.53 -8.84
C THR A 429 38.85 53.69 -7.48
N VAL A 430 39.35 52.98 -6.49
CA VAL A 430 38.77 52.86 -5.15
C VAL A 430 39.72 53.46 -4.12
N SER A 431 39.17 54.20 -3.16
CA SER A 431 39.93 54.76 -2.06
C SER A 431 40.49 53.66 -1.17
N SER A 432 41.79 53.73 -0.88
CA SER A 432 42.42 52.93 0.18
C SER A 432 42.33 53.59 1.57
N GLY A 433 41.72 54.77 1.67
CA GLY A 433 41.74 55.59 2.88
C GLY A 433 42.85 56.63 2.89
N LYS A 434 42.83 57.45 3.94
CA LYS A 434 43.81 58.52 4.15
C LYS A 434 45.15 57.93 4.59
N ILE A 435 46.25 58.57 4.23
CA ILE A 435 47.58 58.14 4.67
C ILE A 435 47.78 58.52 6.14
N VAL A 436 48.25 57.56 6.95
CA VAL A 436 48.70 57.74 8.32
C VAL A 436 50.07 57.09 8.53
N TYR A 437 50.79 57.57 9.53
CA TYR A 437 52.10 57.05 9.90
C TYR A 437 51.97 56.13 11.10
N VAL A 438 52.59 54.95 11.04
CA VAL A 438 52.57 53.98 12.13
C VAL A 438 53.25 54.58 13.37
N PRO A 439 52.56 54.64 14.53
CA PRO A 439 53.18 55.01 15.80
C PRO A 439 54.32 54.07 16.21
N ASP A 440 55.18 54.55 17.09
CA ASP A 440 56.11 53.68 17.79
C ASP A 440 55.42 53.10 19.03
N PHE A 441 55.08 51.82 18.96
CA PHE A 441 54.42 51.09 20.04
C PHE A 441 55.41 50.34 20.93
N VAL A 442 56.72 50.40 20.64
CA VAL A 442 57.72 49.56 21.32
C VAL A 442 58.80 50.44 21.95
N ALA A 443 58.77 50.50 23.28
CA ALA A 443 59.82 51.19 24.02
C ALA A 443 61.18 50.45 23.99
N PRO A 444 62.30 51.13 24.23
CA PRO A 444 63.60 50.48 24.45
C PRO A 444 63.54 49.41 25.54
N ALA A 445 64.26 48.30 25.36
CA ALA A 445 64.25 47.21 26.34
C ALA A 445 64.76 47.68 27.71
N GLY A 446 64.03 47.31 28.77
CA GLY A 446 64.37 47.67 30.15
C GLY A 446 63.84 49.03 30.63
N SER A 447 63.05 49.73 29.80
CA SER A 447 62.30 50.93 30.18
C SER A 447 61.33 50.66 31.33
N GLY A 448 60.97 51.70 32.10
CA GLY A 448 59.84 51.64 33.03
C GLY A 448 58.52 51.96 32.37
N TYR A 449 57.45 51.97 33.17
CA TYR A 449 56.09 52.34 32.73
C TYR A 449 55.96 53.83 32.37
N ASP A 450 56.97 54.65 32.66
CA ASP A 450 57.05 56.04 32.24
C ASP A 450 57.30 56.21 30.72
N VAL A 451 57.81 55.16 30.05
CA VAL A 451 58.12 55.15 28.61
C VAL A 451 57.48 53.96 27.89
N ALA A 452 57.27 52.84 28.60
CA ALA A 452 56.67 51.65 28.02
C ALA A 452 55.23 51.91 27.58
N ILE A 453 54.90 51.51 26.34
CA ILE A 453 53.53 51.59 25.83
C ILE A 453 52.78 50.32 26.23
N THR A 454 51.73 50.50 27.02
CA THR A 454 50.81 49.44 27.41
C THR A 454 49.83 49.10 26.28
N ARG A 455 49.18 47.94 26.39
CA ARG A 455 48.11 47.55 25.47
C ARG A 455 47.02 48.62 25.36
N GLU A 456 46.62 49.20 26.49
CA GLU A 456 45.57 50.22 26.58
C GLU A 456 45.98 51.53 25.89
N GLU A 457 47.22 51.97 26.06
CA GLU A 457 47.76 53.13 25.35
C GLU A 457 47.89 52.87 23.84
N ALA A 458 48.31 51.66 23.46
CA ALA A 458 48.39 51.26 22.06
C ALA A 458 47.01 51.24 21.39
N ILE A 459 45.94 50.85 22.11
CA ILE A 459 44.55 50.97 21.64
C ILE A 459 44.22 52.43 21.35
N ALA A 460 44.46 53.33 22.30
CA ALA A 460 44.16 54.75 22.14
C ALA A 460 44.91 55.38 20.95
N MET A 461 46.19 55.04 20.78
CA MET A 461 46.98 55.48 19.62
C MET A 461 46.45 54.96 18.29
N CYS A 462 46.01 53.69 18.25
CA CYS A 462 45.41 53.10 17.06
C CYS A 462 44.06 53.73 16.72
N GLU A 463 43.20 53.93 17.72
CA GLU A 463 41.89 54.58 17.56
C GLU A 463 42.03 56.01 17.02
N ALA A 464 42.99 56.78 17.53
CA ALA A 464 43.23 58.15 17.08
C ALA A 464 43.65 58.25 15.59
N LEU A 465 44.22 57.18 15.04
CA LEU A 465 44.71 57.11 13.66
C LEU A 465 43.88 56.18 12.78
N ASN A 466 42.74 55.67 13.28
CA ASN A 466 41.92 54.65 12.61
C ASN A 466 42.73 53.41 12.16
N ILE A 467 43.77 53.04 12.90
CA ILE A 467 44.53 51.80 12.66
C ILE A 467 43.80 50.66 13.38
N VAL A 468 43.76 49.47 12.78
CA VAL A 468 43.08 48.30 13.38
C VAL A 468 44.13 47.41 14.07
N PRO A 469 44.25 47.43 15.41
CA PRO A 469 45.23 46.60 16.10
C PRO A 469 44.74 45.16 16.27
N ILE A 470 45.64 44.20 16.03
CA ILE A 470 45.47 42.79 16.37
C ILE A 470 46.44 42.48 17.52
N PHE A 471 45.92 42.32 18.72
CA PHE A 471 46.74 42.04 19.90
C PHE A 471 47.02 40.55 20.06
N VAL A 472 48.28 40.20 20.29
CA VAL A 472 48.75 38.85 20.56
C VAL A 472 49.42 38.82 21.94
N ALA A 473 48.86 38.04 22.86
CA ALA A 473 49.42 37.84 24.19
C ALA A 473 50.65 36.92 24.10
N GLU A 474 51.84 37.43 24.42
CA GLU A 474 53.09 36.66 24.37
C GLU A 474 54.10 37.24 25.38
N SER A 475 54.53 36.41 26.33
CA SER A 475 55.50 36.84 27.35
C SER A 475 56.92 36.92 26.80
N LYS A 476 57.64 37.99 27.17
CA LYS A 476 59.05 38.18 26.81
C LYS A 476 59.85 38.62 28.02
N ALA A 477 60.96 37.92 28.28
CA ALA A 477 61.86 38.26 29.38
C ALA A 477 62.42 39.69 29.21
N GLY A 478 62.50 40.43 30.31
CA GLY A 478 62.98 41.81 30.32
C GLY A 478 61.96 42.86 29.83
N ARG A 479 60.69 42.46 29.62
CA ARG A 479 59.57 43.35 29.30
C ARG A 479 58.59 43.41 30.46
N LEU A 480 58.01 44.57 30.70
CA LEU A 480 57.06 44.81 31.78
C LEU A 480 55.74 44.08 31.50
N PRO A 481 54.99 43.66 32.53
CA PRO A 481 53.61 43.22 32.39
C PRO A 481 52.75 44.30 31.70
N GLY A 482 51.95 43.93 30.71
CA GLY A 482 51.13 44.86 29.91
C GLY A 482 51.84 45.57 28.76
N GLU A 483 53.18 45.57 28.72
CA GLU A 483 53.98 46.26 27.70
C GLU A 483 53.83 45.62 26.32
N VAL A 484 53.61 46.45 25.30
CA VAL A 484 53.76 46.09 23.88
C VAL A 484 55.26 46.06 23.54
N TRP A 485 55.77 44.88 23.20
CA TRP A 485 57.20 44.69 22.96
C TRP A 485 57.54 44.41 21.49
N SER A 486 56.53 44.23 20.63
CA SER A 486 56.71 44.05 19.19
C SER A 486 55.51 44.57 18.42
N GLN A 487 55.81 45.20 17.29
CA GLN A 487 54.87 45.61 16.25
C GLN A 487 55.24 44.98 14.91
N SER A 488 54.26 44.61 14.10
CA SER A 488 54.48 43.97 12.79
C SER A 488 54.90 44.94 11.69
N ILE A 489 54.61 46.22 11.86
CA ILE A 489 54.96 47.28 10.90
C ILE A 489 55.86 48.27 11.65
N SER A 490 57.00 48.62 11.09
CA SER A 490 57.95 49.54 11.72
C SER A 490 57.35 50.93 11.96
N ALA A 491 57.74 51.58 13.06
CA ALA A 491 57.38 52.95 13.37
C ALA A 491 57.75 53.91 12.21
N GLY A 492 56.92 54.92 11.97
CA GLY A 492 57.09 55.90 10.90
C GLY A 492 56.77 55.37 9.48
N LYS A 493 56.39 54.11 9.32
CA LYS A 493 55.96 53.57 8.02
C LYS A 493 54.63 54.18 7.60
N GLU A 494 54.54 54.60 6.34
CA GLU A 494 53.28 55.02 5.72
C GLU A 494 52.34 53.84 5.51
N ILE A 495 51.13 53.97 6.01
CA ILE A 495 50.01 53.04 5.83
C ILE A 495 48.73 53.85 5.54
N ASN A 496 47.64 53.18 5.18
CA ASN A 496 46.34 53.85 5.08
C ASN A 496 45.51 53.65 6.36
N GLU A 497 44.65 54.60 6.70
CA GLU A 497 43.60 54.43 7.72
C GLU A 497 42.80 53.16 7.41
N GLY A 498 42.52 52.37 8.45
CA GLY A 498 41.92 51.04 8.37
C GLY A 498 42.92 49.89 8.19
N SER A 499 44.21 50.17 8.03
CA SER A 499 45.23 49.11 7.94
C SER A 499 45.34 48.35 9.26
N THR A 500 45.58 47.05 9.18
CA THR A 500 45.76 46.19 10.35
C THR A 500 47.23 46.15 10.79
N ILE A 501 47.50 46.30 12.08
CA ILE A 501 48.82 46.10 12.68
C ILE A 501 48.74 45.03 13.77
N THR A 502 49.69 44.10 13.78
CA THR A 502 49.77 43.09 14.85
C THR A 502 50.73 43.58 15.93
N LEU A 503 50.24 43.63 17.17
CA LEU A 503 50.98 44.06 18.35
C LEU A 503 51.10 42.90 19.34
N LYS A 504 52.33 42.55 19.72
CA LYS A 504 52.59 41.55 20.75
C LYS A 504 52.81 42.24 22.08
N TYR A 505 52.09 41.80 23.11
CA TYR A 505 52.17 42.37 24.44
C TYR A 505 52.42 41.30 25.50
N ASN A 506 53.14 41.67 26.54
CA ASN A 506 53.35 40.80 27.69
C ASN A 506 52.09 40.80 28.57
N PRO A 507 51.49 39.66 28.94
CA PRO A 507 50.29 39.64 29.77
C PRO A 507 50.46 40.34 31.13
N ALA A 508 49.51 41.21 31.50
CA ALA A 508 49.52 41.97 32.76
C ALA A 508 48.99 41.15 33.97
N ASN A 509 49.59 40.00 34.25
CA ASN A 509 49.14 39.07 35.31
C ASN A 509 49.89 39.22 36.64
N VAL A 510 50.74 40.23 36.78
CA VAL A 510 51.56 40.46 37.97
C VAL A 510 50.89 41.50 38.87
N GLN A 511 50.73 41.17 40.15
CA GLN A 511 50.31 42.13 41.18
C GLN A 511 51.52 42.65 41.97
N VAL A 512 51.52 43.94 42.27
CA VAL A 512 52.51 44.62 43.11
C VAL A 512 51.81 45.23 44.32
N THR A 513 52.49 45.23 45.46
CA THR A 513 51.99 45.88 46.68
C THR A 513 52.43 47.35 46.64
N VAL A 514 51.49 48.26 46.84
CA VAL A 514 51.73 49.71 46.89
C VAL A 514 52.62 50.04 48.10
N PRO A 515 53.86 50.55 47.89
CA PRO A 515 54.72 51.02 48.98
C PRO A 515 54.19 52.30 49.62
N ASP A 516 54.77 52.66 50.77
CA ASP A 516 54.64 53.99 51.34
C ASP A 516 55.67 54.89 50.66
N PHE A 517 55.21 55.82 49.83
CA PHE A 517 56.06 56.80 49.16
C PHE A 517 56.22 58.08 49.98
N THR A 518 55.51 58.22 51.11
CA THR A 518 55.59 59.46 51.91
C THR A 518 57.00 59.72 52.42
N ASN A 519 57.37 61.00 52.49
CA ASN A 519 58.72 61.49 52.81
C ASN A 519 59.83 61.12 51.81
N MET A 520 59.55 60.36 50.75
CA MET A 520 60.54 60.08 49.71
C MET A 520 60.61 61.23 48.70
N THR A 521 61.82 61.47 48.19
CA THR A 521 62.07 62.37 47.06
C THR A 521 61.84 61.68 45.72
N LYS A 522 61.60 62.45 44.67
CA LYS A 522 61.48 61.92 43.29
C LYS A 522 62.70 61.09 42.90
N GLU A 523 63.89 61.55 43.25
CA GLU A 523 65.16 60.90 42.96
C GLU A 523 65.27 59.54 43.64
N GLU A 524 64.89 59.44 44.93
CA GLU A 524 64.87 58.18 45.67
C GLU A 524 63.86 57.19 45.09
N ILE A 525 62.69 57.66 44.67
CA ILE A 525 61.64 56.82 44.08
C ILE A 525 62.12 56.22 42.74
N LEU A 526 62.76 57.03 41.90
CA LEU A 526 63.31 56.56 40.63
C LEU A 526 64.53 55.65 40.83
N ALA A 527 65.43 55.98 41.75
CA ALA A 527 66.62 55.19 42.07
C ALA A 527 66.27 53.78 42.58
N ASN A 528 65.15 53.64 43.30
CA ASN A 528 64.64 52.36 43.78
C ASN A 528 63.84 51.56 42.71
N ASN A 529 63.81 52.01 41.45
CA ASN A 529 63.13 51.35 40.34
C ASN A 529 61.60 51.20 40.49
N TYR A 530 60.95 52.03 41.30
CA TYR A 530 59.49 51.95 41.45
C TYR A 530 58.73 52.24 40.15
N HIS A 531 59.34 53.00 39.22
CA HIS A 531 58.86 53.23 37.86
C HIS A 531 58.74 51.94 37.00
N LYS A 532 59.32 50.82 37.44
CA LYS A 532 59.15 49.49 36.82
C LYS A 532 58.02 48.68 37.43
N SER A 533 57.44 49.14 38.54
CA SER A 533 56.31 48.50 39.23
C SER A 533 55.01 49.29 39.04
N PHE A 534 55.10 50.61 38.91
CA PHE A 534 53.97 51.53 38.77
C PHE A 534 54.25 52.53 37.64
N ASP A 535 53.20 53.00 36.96
CA ASP A 535 53.27 54.22 36.15
C ASP A 535 53.16 55.42 37.11
N ILE A 536 54.29 56.04 37.43
CA ILE A 536 54.35 57.09 38.46
C ILE A 536 54.15 58.46 37.82
N LYS A 537 53.08 59.16 38.21
CA LYS A 537 52.84 60.56 37.86
C LYS A 537 53.17 61.44 39.06
N PHE A 538 54.13 62.34 38.89
CA PHE A 538 54.45 63.34 39.92
C PHE A 538 53.66 64.62 39.67
N VAL A 539 52.96 65.11 40.69
CA VAL A 539 52.21 66.37 40.65
C VAL A 539 52.75 67.27 41.76
N VAL A 540 52.91 68.56 41.49
CA VAL A 540 53.31 69.52 42.53
C VAL A 540 52.06 69.97 43.28
N GLY A 541 52.10 69.85 44.61
CA GLY A 541 51.03 70.29 45.50
C GLY A 541 50.82 71.80 45.47
N ALA A 542 49.58 72.24 45.74
CA ALA A 542 49.24 73.66 45.76
C ALA A 542 49.64 74.36 47.09
N GLU A 543 49.81 73.60 48.17
CA GLU A 543 50.06 74.12 49.52
C GLU A 543 51.46 73.75 50.01
N TYR A 544 52.10 74.69 50.71
CA TYR A 544 53.37 74.45 51.39
C TYR A 544 53.15 73.65 52.68
N GLN A 545 53.98 72.61 52.89
CA GLN A 545 54.01 71.84 54.13
C GLN A 545 55.44 71.82 54.67
N GLU A 546 55.60 72.20 55.93
CA GLU A 546 56.91 72.30 56.58
C GLU A 546 57.64 70.94 56.55
N GLY A 547 58.88 70.93 56.03
CA GLY A 547 59.72 69.73 55.93
C GLY A 547 59.44 68.81 54.73
N MET A 548 58.48 69.15 53.87
CA MET A 548 58.07 68.37 52.69
C MET A 548 58.58 68.91 51.35
N ASP A 549 59.55 69.84 51.38
CA ASP A 549 60.22 70.34 50.17
C ASP A 549 60.78 69.18 49.32
N ASP A 550 60.34 69.09 48.05
CA ASP A 550 60.68 68.00 47.11
C ASP A 550 60.33 66.57 47.57
N LYS A 551 59.54 66.42 48.64
CA LYS A 551 59.09 65.12 49.16
C LYS A 551 57.62 64.88 48.88
N VAL A 552 57.29 63.60 48.70
CA VAL A 552 55.90 63.16 48.57
C VAL A 552 55.20 63.28 49.93
N TYR A 553 54.07 63.99 49.96
CA TYR A 553 53.20 64.07 51.14
C TYR A 553 51.84 63.39 50.93
N GLU A 554 51.47 63.10 49.68
CA GLU A 554 50.21 62.42 49.34
C GLU A 554 50.43 61.46 48.15
N GLN A 555 49.76 60.30 48.20
CA GLN A 555 49.74 59.32 47.11
C GLN A 555 48.31 58.88 46.81
N SER A 556 47.98 58.69 45.52
CA SER A 556 46.61 58.36 45.09
C SER A 556 46.17 56.95 45.43
N LEU A 557 47.10 56.03 45.70
CA LEU A 557 46.83 54.64 46.04
C LEU A 557 47.19 54.39 47.51
N GLN A 558 46.34 53.67 48.22
CA GLN A 558 46.59 53.35 49.63
C GLN A 558 47.76 52.37 49.78
N THR A 559 48.69 52.68 50.68
CA THR A 559 49.81 51.82 51.07
C THR A 559 49.33 50.42 51.46
N GLY A 560 50.06 49.39 51.04
CA GLY A 560 49.77 47.99 51.35
C GLY A 560 48.69 47.34 50.47
N THR A 561 47.99 48.11 49.64
CA THR A 561 47.04 47.55 48.67
C THR A 561 47.78 46.81 47.55
N LYS A 562 47.18 45.74 47.03
CA LYS A 562 47.69 45.01 45.86
C LYS A 562 47.00 45.52 44.60
N VAL A 563 47.79 45.98 43.65
CA VAL A 563 47.32 46.47 42.36
C VAL A 563 48.07 45.76 41.23
N ALA A 564 47.58 45.85 40.00
CA ALA A 564 48.31 45.31 38.85
C ALA A 564 49.63 46.08 38.65
N ALA A 565 50.69 45.40 38.24
CA ALA A 565 51.92 46.07 37.82
C ALA A 565 51.62 47.06 36.70
N GLY A 566 52.17 48.26 36.77
CA GLY A 566 51.89 49.35 35.82
C GLY A 566 50.66 50.17 36.15
N THR A 567 49.96 49.89 37.26
CA THR A 567 48.88 50.77 37.73
C THR A 567 49.41 52.19 37.92
N VAL A 568 48.65 53.16 37.42
CA VAL A 568 48.97 54.58 37.57
C VAL A 568 48.88 54.97 39.04
N ILE A 569 49.96 55.53 39.58
CA ILE A 569 50.00 56.14 40.91
C ILE A 569 50.40 57.60 40.78
N THR A 570 49.56 58.49 41.30
CA THR A 570 49.87 59.91 41.37
C THR A 570 50.49 60.21 42.72
N LEU A 571 51.69 60.79 42.72
CA LEU A 571 52.43 61.19 43.91
C LEU A 571 52.50 62.72 43.95
N THR A 572 51.93 63.32 45.00
CA THR A 572 51.91 64.76 45.19
C THR A 572 53.13 65.19 46.01
N ILE A 573 53.98 66.04 45.43
CA ILE A 573 55.23 66.53 46.01
C ILE A 573 55.03 67.94 46.59
N GLY A 574 55.63 68.23 47.74
CA GLY A 574 55.61 69.56 48.36
C GLY A 574 56.34 70.61 47.50
N PRO A 575 55.75 71.79 47.26
CA PRO A 575 56.40 72.86 46.52
C PRO A 575 57.59 73.42 47.32
N LYS A 576 58.70 73.73 46.64
CA LYS A 576 59.89 74.33 47.28
C LYS A 576 59.55 75.63 47.98
N GLN A 577 60.02 75.79 49.22
CA GLN A 577 60.03 77.07 49.92
C GLN A 577 60.90 78.06 49.13
N VAL A 578 60.27 79.06 48.51
CA VAL A 578 60.99 80.21 47.98
C VAL A 578 61.16 81.18 49.14
N ALA A 579 62.41 81.44 49.54
CA ALA A 579 62.70 82.42 50.59
C ALA A 579 62.04 83.77 50.22
N ALA A 580 61.22 84.31 51.12
CA ALA A 580 60.68 85.66 50.95
C ALA A 580 61.88 86.64 50.87
N PRO A 581 61.91 87.58 49.91
CA PRO A 581 62.97 88.57 49.87
C PRO A 581 62.96 89.38 51.17
N GLU A 582 64.10 89.44 51.87
CA GLU A 582 64.30 90.39 52.97
C GLU A 582 64.15 91.81 52.38
N PHE A 583 63.17 92.57 52.88
CA PHE A 583 62.91 93.95 52.46
C PHE A 583 63.84 94.95 53.15
#